data_AF-A0A972C0N1-F1
#
_entry.id   AF-A0A972C0N1-F1
#
_cell.length_a   1.000
_cell.length_b   1.000
_cell.length_c   1.000
_cell.angle_alpha   90.00
_cell.angle_beta   90.00
_cell.angle_gamma   90.00
#
_symmetry.space_group_name_H-M   'P 1'
#
loop_
_entity.id
_entity.type
_entity.pdbx_description
1 polymer ?
#
loop_
_entity_poly.entity_id
_entity_poly.type
_entity_poly.pdbx_seq_one_letter_code
_entity_poly.pdbx_strand_id
1 'polypeptide(L)'
;GISFYTFQTMSYVIDVYRGEVEAQKSPWKLLLYVSLFHQLVAGPIVRYQDIAHDIEHRQLSVRRFSEGISRFVVGLSKKVLLANTAGEISEMFLKANIDELPVLGAWFGISLFALQIYFDFSGYSDMAIGLGRMFGFNYKENFNYPYVARSVSDFWRRWHISLGSFFRDYVYIPLGGNRRHLLRNLFVVWFLTGLWHGASWNFVLWGLYFGVLIAIERMWLLRRLEKWPRFISHVYLLLAVLMGWVLFYYPSLTDVWLFLQAMFAWGSRPWIDAQLAIQFSNNIFFFLVAIVCATPIAKLLQQITQPTLARAQGWACPALTFTLLLLSTITLLGQTYNPFLYFRF
;
A
#
# COMPACT_ATOMS: atom_id res chain seq x y z
N GLY A 1 -1.33 2.82 15.21
CA GLY A 1 -1.01 4.02 16.03
C GLY A 1 0.39 3.93 16.61
N ILE A 2 0.56 3.19 17.72
CA ILE A 2 1.83 3.12 18.47
C ILE A 2 3.04 2.80 17.57
N SER A 3 2.93 1.84 16.66
CA SER A 3 4.05 1.46 15.78
C SER A 3 4.56 2.61 14.89
N PHE A 4 3.66 3.46 14.37
CA PHE A 4 4.04 4.61 13.55
C PHE A 4 4.64 5.73 14.42
N TYR A 5 4.05 5.97 15.58
CA TYR A 5 4.58 6.90 16.58
C TYR A 5 6.02 6.56 16.98
N THR A 6 6.31 5.27 17.19
CA THR A 6 7.65 4.79 17.53
C THR A 6 8.66 5.11 16.43
N PHE A 7 8.32 4.88 15.15
CA PHE A 7 9.21 5.26 14.05
C PHE A 7 9.45 6.77 13.96
N GLN A 8 8.41 7.58 14.17
CA GLN A 8 8.53 9.04 14.12
C GLN A 8 9.44 9.57 15.23
N THR A 9 9.26 9.10 16.46
CA THR A 9 10.05 9.52 17.61
C THR A 9 11.49 9.01 17.53
N MET A 10 11.69 7.74 17.13
CA MET A 10 13.03 7.21 16.88
C MET A 10 13.75 7.98 15.77
N SER A 11 13.09 8.25 14.64
CA SER A 11 13.73 9.00 13.54
C SER A 11 14.21 10.38 14.00
N TYR A 12 13.39 11.11 14.77
CA TYR A 12 13.77 12.41 15.30
C TYR A 12 15.00 12.33 16.23
N VAL A 13 15.00 11.40 17.19
CA VAL A 13 16.14 11.24 18.13
C VAL A 13 17.43 10.88 17.38
N ILE A 14 17.34 9.98 16.40
CA ILE A 14 18.49 9.56 15.59
C ILE A 14 18.99 10.72 14.71
N ASP A 15 18.09 11.45 14.05
CA ASP A 15 18.46 12.56 13.16
C ASP A 15 19.13 13.70 13.96
N VAL A 16 18.63 14.01 15.17
CA VAL A 16 19.28 14.97 16.08
C VAL A 16 20.66 14.48 16.51
N TYR A 17 20.79 13.20 16.90
CA TYR A 17 22.08 12.61 17.30
C TYR A 17 23.12 12.66 16.16
N ARG A 18 22.68 12.46 14.91
CA ARG A 18 23.54 12.54 13.71
C ARG A 18 23.83 13.97 13.26
N GLY A 19 23.18 14.98 13.85
CA GLY A 19 23.28 16.37 13.40
C GLY A 19 22.61 16.65 12.05
N GLU A 20 21.70 15.77 11.61
CA GLU A 20 20.92 15.97 10.36
C GLU A 20 19.82 17.04 10.56
N VAL A 21 19.33 17.19 11.80
CA VAL A 21 18.39 18.24 12.19
C VAL A 21 18.77 18.83 13.55
N GLU A 22 18.44 20.11 13.76
CA GLU A 22 18.56 20.73 15.07
C GLU A 22 17.49 20.23 16.04
N ALA A 23 17.85 20.12 17.32
CA ALA A 23 16.89 19.79 18.37
C ALA A 23 15.83 20.91 18.50
N GLN A 24 14.56 20.52 18.40
CA GLN A 24 13.43 21.43 18.59
C GLN A 24 13.39 21.94 20.04
N LYS A 25 13.55 23.25 20.19
CA LYS A 25 13.60 23.92 21.49
C LYS A 25 12.21 24.12 22.11
N SER A 26 11.15 24.09 21.30
CA SER A 26 9.77 24.22 21.76
C SER A 26 9.14 22.85 22.02
N PRO A 27 8.80 22.50 23.28
CA PRO A 27 8.12 21.24 23.58
C PRO A 27 6.76 21.13 22.88
N TRP A 28 6.07 22.25 22.65
CA TRP A 28 4.78 22.27 21.94
C TRP A 28 4.90 21.94 20.46
N LYS A 29 5.97 22.39 19.79
CA LYS A 29 6.22 22.05 18.38
C LYS A 29 6.63 20.60 18.20
N LEU A 30 7.41 20.08 19.15
CA LEU A 30 7.71 18.66 19.20
C LEU A 30 6.44 17.83 19.45
N LEU A 31 5.60 18.25 20.41
CA LEU A 31 4.32 17.61 20.66
C LEU A 31 3.42 17.66 19.43
N LEU A 32 3.38 18.80 18.72
CA LEU A 32 2.65 18.92 17.46
C LEU A 32 3.13 17.86 16.46
N TYR A 33 4.43 17.78 16.17
CA TYR A 33 5.00 16.77 15.28
C TYR A 33 4.54 15.35 15.63
N VAL A 34 4.68 15.00 16.90
CA VAL A 34 4.42 13.66 17.42
C VAL A 34 2.92 13.33 17.48
N SER A 35 2.05 14.34 17.59
CA SER A 35 0.59 14.19 17.74
C SER A 35 -0.23 14.57 16.51
N LEU A 36 0.40 14.71 15.32
CA LEU A 36 -0.30 15.03 14.07
C LEU A 36 -1.35 13.96 13.72
N PHE A 37 -2.60 14.21 14.08
CA PHE A 37 -3.71 13.26 13.95
C PHE A 37 -3.95 12.80 12.50
N HIS A 38 -3.62 13.64 11.52
CA HIS A 38 -3.78 13.37 10.09
C HIS A 38 -3.11 12.06 9.63
N GLN A 39 -2.04 11.63 10.32
CA GLN A 39 -1.18 10.52 9.92
C GLN A 39 -1.01 9.43 10.99
N LEU A 40 -1.45 9.69 12.22
CA LEU A 40 -0.98 8.99 13.42
C LEU A 40 -1.36 7.50 13.46
N VAL A 41 -2.39 7.09 12.73
CA VAL A 41 -2.89 5.71 12.77
C VAL A 41 -2.14 4.81 11.80
N ALA A 42 -2.11 5.19 10.52
CA ALA A 42 -1.60 4.38 9.40
C ALA A 42 -1.14 5.25 8.19
N GLY A 43 -0.75 6.51 8.44
CA GLY A 43 -0.33 7.44 7.37
C GLY A 43 1.08 7.15 6.88
N PRO A 44 1.60 7.93 5.91
CA PRO A 44 3.03 7.93 5.63
C PRO A 44 3.83 8.16 6.92
N ILE A 45 4.92 7.43 7.14
CA ILE A 45 5.86 7.73 8.23
C ILE A 45 6.55 9.06 7.90
N VAL A 46 6.03 10.15 8.44
CA VAL A 46 6.63 11.48 8.29
C VAL A 46 7.79 11.64 9.26
N ARG A 47 8.94 12.06 8.74
CA ARG A 47 10.12 12.39 9.53
C ARG A 47 10.11 13.87 9.89
N TYR A 48 10.70 14.19 11.04
CA TYR A 48 10.78 15.59 11.49
C TYR A 48 11.47 16.48 10.46
N GLN A 49 12.58 16.02 9.86
CA GLN A 49 13.30 16.75 8.81
C GLN A 49 12.41 17.16 7.61
N ASP A 50 11.38 16.37 7.29
CA ASP A 50 10.51 16.62 6.14
C ASP A 50 9.47 17.71 6.39
N ILE A 51 9.13 17.96 7.67
CA ILE A 51 8.06 18.89 8.05
C ILE A 51 8.50 19.94 9.07
N ALA A 52 9.76 19.96 9.47
CA ALA A 52 10.31 20.94 10.42
C ALA A 52 10.07 22.37 9.91
N HIS A 53 10.33 22.62 8.63
CA HIS A 53 10.04 23.91 8.00
C HIS A 53 8.55 24.22 8.01
N ASP A 54 7.70 23.25 7.65
CA ASP A 54 6.25 23.44 7.68
C ASP A 54 5.78 23.76 9.10
N ILE A 55 6.26 23.09 10.15
CA ILE A 55 5.92 23.36 11.56
C ILE A 55 6.19 24.83 11.94
N GLU A 56 7.30 25.39 11.47
CA GLU A 56 7.73 26.76 11.76
C GLU A 56 7.01 27.81 10.91
N HIS A 57 6.76 27.51 9.64
CA HIS A 57 6.36 28.48 8.62
C HIS A 57 5.13 28.05 7.80
N ARG A 58 4.15 27.39 8.43
CA ARG A 58 2.91 26.93 7.77
C ARG A 58 2.26 28.02 6.92
N GLN A 59 2.00 27.69 5.66
CA GLN A 59 1.26 28.55 4.73
C GLN A 59 -0.08 27.93 4.37
N LEU A 60 -1.16 28.66 4.65
CA LEU A 60 -2.52 28.28 4.27
C LEU A 60 -2.96 29.05 3.03
N SER A 61 -3.65 28.38 2.11
CA SER A 61 -4.30 29.04 0.98
C SER A 61 -5.54 28.25 0.56
N VAL A 62 -6.54 28.96 0.02
CA VAL A 62 -7.77 28.35 -0.51
C VAL A 62 -7.46 27.29 -1.57
N ARG A 63 -6.46 27.54 -2.41
CA ARG A 63 -6.00 26.58 -3.42
C ARG A 63 -5.48 25.28 -2.79
N ARG A 64 -4.55 25.37 -1.82
CA ARG A 64 -4.02 24.17 -1.13
C ARG A 64 -5.13 23.42 -0.40
N PHE A 65 -6.04 24.14 0.24
CA PHE A 65 -7.19 23.55 0.92
C PHE A 65 -8.10 22.77 -0.05
N SER A 66 -8.46 23.37 -1.19
CA SER A 66 -9.26 22.72 -2.24
C SER A 66 -8.56 21.49 -2.83
N GLU A 67 -7.27 21.58 -3.14
CA GLU A 67 -6.48 20.43 -3.60
C GLU A 67 -6.42 19.32 -2.54
N GLY A 68 -6.37 19.70 -1.25
CA GLY A 68 -6.46 18.79 -0.12
C GLY A 68 -7.80 18.06 -0.06
N ILE A 69 -8.92 18.75 -0.28
CA ILE A 69 -10.28 18.14 -0.33
C ILE A 69 -10.34 17.10 -1.43
N SER A 70 -9.93 17.46 -2.65
CA SER A 70 -9.95 16.50 -3.77
C SER A 70 -9.09 15.27 -3.47
N ARG A 71 -7.90 15.42 -2.88
CA ARG A 71 -7.06 14.26 -2.51
C ARG A 71 -7.68 13.41 -1.41
N PHE A 72 -8.27 14.05 -0.40
CA PHE A 72 -8.97 13.35 0.67
C PHE A 72 -10.14 12.52 0.14
N VAL A 73 -10.98 13.12 -0.70
CA VAL A 73 -12.14 12.43 -1.29
C VAL A 73 -11.70 11.26 -2.18
N VAL A 74 -10.64 11.41 -2.97
CA VAL A 74 -10.07 10.28 -3.74
C VAL A 74 -9.64 9.15 -2.80
N GLY A 75 -8.99 9.47 -1.69
CA GLY A 75 -8.59 8.48 -0.68
C GLY A 75 -9.79 7.78 -0.02
N LEU A 76 -10.82 8.54 0.33
CA LEU A 76 -12.07 8.03 0.88
C LEU A 76 -12.76 7.07 -0.10
N SER A 77 -12.86 7.45 -1.38
CA SER A 77 -13.47 6.62 -2.41
C SER A 77 -12.67 5.34 -2.67
N LYS A 78 -11.33 5.38 -2.64
CA LYS A 78 -10.52 4.15 -2.70
C LYS A 78 -10.86 3.19 -1.56
N LYS A 79 -10.98 3.69 -0.33
CA LYS A 79 -11.32 2.87 0.84
C LYS A 79 -12.72 2.29 0.71
N VAL A 80 -13.73 3.13 0.49
CA VAL A 80 -15.13 2.71 0.62
C VAL A 80 -15.65 2.03 -0.64
N LEU A 81 -15.32 2.53 -1.84
CA LEU A 81 -15.89 2.02 -3.09
C LEU A 81 -15.06 0.88 -3.70
N LEU A 82 -13.74 0.85 -3.44
CA LEU A 82 -12.86 -0.18 -4.01
C LEU A 82 -12.39 -1.18 -2.96
N ALA A 83 -11.80 -0.72 -1.85
CA ALA A 83 -11.19 -1.62 -0.89
C ALA A 83 -12.23 -2.47 -0.14
N ASN A 84 -13.29 -1.84 0.38
CA ASN A 84 -14.35 -2.56 1.08
C ASN A 84 -15.02 -3.61 0.18
N THR A 85 -15.44 -3.21 -1.03
CA THR A 85 -16.05 -4.13 -2.00
C THR A 85 -15.10 -5.27 -2.40
N ALA A 86 -13.82 -4.98 -2.70
CA ALA A 86 -12.83 -6.01 -2.99
C ALA A 86 -12.64 -6.97 -1.81
N GLY A 87 -12.68 -6.45 -0.58
CA GLY A 87 -12.60 -7.23 0.63
C GLY A 87 -13.79 -8.16 0.86
N GLU A 88 -15.01 -7.65 0.69
CA GLU A 88 -16.23 -8.44 0.81
C GLU A 88 -16.23 -9.62 -0.16
N ILE A 89 -15.88 -9.38 -1.43
CA ILE A 89 -15.80 -10.46 -2.44
C ILE A 89 -14.63 -11.40 -2.13
N SER A 90 -13.46 -10.87 -1.73
CA SER A 90 -12.30 -11.69 -1.38
C SER A 90 -12.59 -12.64 -0.23
N GLU A 91 -13.27 -12.17 0.82
CA GLU A 91 -13.60 -12.99 1.99
C GLU A 91 -14.50 -14.19 1.65
N MET A 92 -15.34 -14.09 0.61
CA MET A 92 -16.15 -15.23 0.13
C MET A 92 -15.31 -16.42 -0.35
N PHE A 93 -14.06 -16.18 -0.76
CA PHE A 93 -13.12 -17.21 -1.21
C PHE A 93 -12.05 -17.53 -0.15
N LEU A 94 -11.53 -16.50 0.53
CA LEU A 94 -10.42 -16.68 1.48
C LEU A 94 -10.85 -17.21 2.85
N LYS A 95 -12.12 -17.02 3.25
CA LYS A 95 -12.70 -17.59 4.48
C LYS A 95 -13.56 -18.84 4.23
N ALA A 96 -13.75 -19.23 2.97
CA ALA A 96 -14.44 -20.47 2.63
C ALA A 96 -13.63 -21.69 3.09
N ASN A 97 -14.26 -22.86 3.09
CA ASN A 97 -13.55 -24.11 3.29
C ASN A 97 -12.46 -24.27 2.20
N ILE A 98 -11.19 -24.23 2.59
CA ILE A 98 -10.05 -24.29 1.66
C ILE A 98 -10.08 -25.59 0.85
N ASP A 99 -10.59 -26.68 1.41
CA ASP A 99 -10.65 -27.98 0.74
C ASP A 99 -11.64 -28.01 -0.43
N GLU A 100 -12.67 -27.17 -0.39
CA GLU A 100 -13.70 -27.06 -1.43
C GLU A 100 -13.39 -25.95 -2.45
N LEU A 101 -12.35 -25.15 -2.21
CA LEU A 101 -12.03 -23.99 -3.02
C LEU A 101 -11.53 -24.41 -4.42
N PRO A 102 -12.22 -24.02 -5.52
CA PRO A 102 -11.74 -24.28 -6.88
C PRO A 102 -10.47 -23.48 -7.17
N VAL A 103 -9.65 -23.98 -8.09
CA VAL A 103 -8.32 -23.40 -8.42
C VAL A 103 -8.42 -21.93 -8.81
N LEU A 104 -9.32 -21.58 -9.73
CA LEU A 104 -9.50 -20.20 -10.16
C LEU A 104 -10.16 -19.33 -9.08
N GLY A 105 -10.89 -19.92 -8.12
CA GLY A 105 -11.44 -19.22 -6.97
C GLY A 105 -10.35 -18.78 -5.99
N ALA A 106 -9.33 -19.62 -5.77
CA ALA A 106 -8.16 -19.26 -4.97
C ALA A 106 -7.41 -18.06 -5.57
N TRP A 107 -7.14 -18.09 -6.89
CA TRP A 107 -6.50 -16.98 -7.60
C TRP A 107 -7.33 -15.71 -7.59
N PHE A 108 -8.64 -15.82 -7.81
CA PHE A 108 -9.54 -14.67 -7.80
C PHE A 108 -9.63 -14.03 -6.41
N GLY A 109 -9.81 -14.85 -5.37
CA GLY A 109 -9.87 -14.43 -3.97
C GLY A 109 -8.62 -13.68 -3.51
N ILE A 110 -7.42 -14.22 -3.80
CA ILE A 110 -6.17 -13.56 -3.40
C ILE A 110 -5.86 -12.33 -4.25
N SER A 111 -6.29 -12.29 -5.51
CA SER A 111 -6.15 -11.10 -6.36
C SER A 111 -7.02 -9.95 -5.86
N LEU A 112 -8.25 -10.25 -5.42
CA LEU A 112 -9.13 -9.27 -4.78
C LEU A 112 -8.55 -8.79 -3.44
N PHE A 113 -7.97 -9.68 -2.64
CA PHE A 113 -7.26 -9.28 -1.42
C PHE A 113 -6.08 -8.35 -1.72
N ALA A 114 -5.31 -8.62 -2.77
CA ALA A 114 -4.21 -7.76 -3.21
C ALA A 114 -4.71 -6.34 -3.61
N LEU A 115 -5.86 -6.25 -4.27
CA LEU A 115 -6.50 -4.96 -4.56
C LEU A 115 -7.04 -4.29 -3.30
N GLN A 116 -7.68 -5.05 -2.41
CA GLN A 116 -8.19 -4.56 -1.12
C GLN A 116 -7.07 -3.92 -0.31
N ILE A 117 -5.99 -4.65 0.00
CA ILE A 117 -4.90 -4.14 0.83
C ILE A 117 -4.25 -2.90 0.22
N TYR A 118 -4.16 -2.84 -1.11
CA TYR A 118 -3.64 -1.67 -1.81
C TYR A 118 -4.56 -0.45 -1.72
N PHE A 119 -5.84 -0.59 -2.03
CA PHE A 119 -6.78 0.54 -2.01
C PHE A 119 -7.11 1.01 -0.59
N ASP A 120 -7.11 0.10 0.38
CA ASP A 120 -7.29 0.43 1.79
C ASP A 120 -6.15 1.33 2.28
N PHE A 121 -4.91 0.90 2.03
CA PHE A 121 -3.74 1.56 2.59
C PHE A 121 -3.33 2.82 1.80
N SER A 122 -3.43 2.75 0.47
CA SER A 122 -3.23 3.94 -0.37
C SER A 122 -4.36 4.95 -0.21
N GLY A 123 -5.59 4.50 0.04
CA GLY A 123 -6.72 5.37 0.38
C GLY A 123 -6.50 6.12 1.69
N TYR A 124 -6.05 5.42 2.75
CA TYR A 124 -5.65 6.05 4.00
C TYR A 124 -4.53 7.08 3.77
N SER A 125 -3.48 6.69 3.04
CA SER A 125 -2.35 7.58 2.75
C SER A 125 -2.80 8.85 2.01
N ASP A 126 -3.73 8.73 1.05
CA ASP A 126 -4.30 9.86 0.32
C ASP A 126 -5.11 10.79 1.23
N MET A 127 -5.92 10.24 2.13
CA MET A 127 -6.63 11.03 3.14
C MET A 127 -5.66 11.78 4.06
N ALA A 128 -4.61 11.11 4.54
CA ALA A 128 -3.58 11.73 5.37
C ALA A 128 -2.84 12.88 4.66
N ILE A 129 -2.44 12.67 3.40
CA ILE A 129 -1.80 13.68 2.55
C ILE A 129 -2.75 14.85 2.26
N GLY A 130 -4.02 14.56 1.96
CA GLY A 130 -5.06 15.56 1.71
C GLY A 130 -5.28 16.46 2.92
N LEU A 131 -5.45 15.87 4.10
CA LEU A 131 -5.55 16.60 5.36
C LEU A 131 -4.28 17.41 5.67
N GLY A 132 -3.10 16.79 5.55
CA GLY A 132 -1.82 17.51 5.73
C GLY A 132 -1.78 18.79 4.89
N ARG A 133 -2.15 18.68 3.61
CA ARG A 133 -2.20 19.82 2.69
C ARG A 133 -3.23 20.89 3.09
N MET A 134 -4.40 20.50 3.60
CA MET A 134 -5.40 21.46 4.14
C MET A 134 -4.86 22.27 5.32
N PHE A 135 -4.05 21.63 6.17
CA PHE A 135 -3.45 22.25 7.35
C PHE A 135 -2.04 22.85 7.10
N GLY A 136 -1.63 22.93 5.83
CA GLY A 136 -0.39 23.58 5.41
C GLY A 136 0.87 22.70 5.41
N PHE A 137 0.76 21.42 5.75
CA PHE A 137 1.85 20.44 5.73
C PHE A 137 2.01 19.75 4.37
N ASN A 138 3.24 19.38 4.04
CA ASN A 138 3.60 18.66 2.83
C ASN A 138 4.12 17.27 3.19
N TYR A 139 3.28 16.25 3.00
CA TYR A 139 3.68 14.86 3.19
C TYR A 139 4.15 14.22 1.88
N LYS A 140 5.09 13.29 1.99
CA LYS A 140 5.57 12.48 0.87
C LYS A 140 4.54 11.41 0.47
N GLU A 141 4.56 11.04 -0.80
CA GLU A 141 3.74 9.94 -1.32
C GLU A 141 4.18 8.59 -0.72
N ASN A 142 3.21 7.76 -0.34
CA ASN A 142 3.47 6.44 0.23
C ASN A 142 3.28 5.31 -0.78
N PHE A 143 2.55 5.56 -1.87
CA PHE A 143 2.26 4.58 -2.92
C PHE A 143 2.40 5.18 -4.32
N ASN A 144 2.98 4.43 -5.25
CA ASN A 144 3.12 4.86 -6.64
C ASN A 144 2.87 3.71 -7.63
N TYR A 145 1.60 3.32 -7.75
CA TYR A 145 1.10 2.25 -8.65
C TYR A 145 1.98 0.99 -8.60
N PRO A 146 2.12 0.34 -7.43
CA PRO A 146 3.09 -0.73 -7.22
C PRO A 146 2.86 -1.93 -8.15
N TYR A 147 1.60 -2.24 -8.48
CA TYR A 147 1.28 -3.36 -9.36
C TYR A 147 1.76 -3.19 -10.80
N VAL A 148 2.10 -1.99 -11.28
CA VAL A 148 2.64 -1.84 -12.66
C VAL A 148 4.14 -2.14 -12.77
N ALA A 149 4.79 -2.48 -11.66
CA ALA A 149 6.18 -2.85 -11.62
C ALA A 149 6.47 -4.14 -12.43
N ARG A 150 7.77 -4.42 -12.61
CA ARG A 150 8.26 -5.62 -13.34
C ARG A 150 9.25 -6.47 -12.55
N SER A 151 9.51 -6.09 -11.31
CA SER A 151 10.38 -6.79 -10.37
C SER A 151 9.89 -6.50 -8.96
N VAL A 152 10.14 -7.44 -8.06
CA VAL A 152 9.81 -7.34 -6.63
C VAL A 152 10.53 -6.14 -6.01
N SER A 153 11.77 -5.88 -6.43
CA SER A 153 12.56 -4.72 -6.03
C SER A 153 11.91 -3.38 -6.42
N ASP A 154 11.33 -3.28 -7.62
CA ASP A 154 10.61 -2.07 -8.06
C ASP A 154 9.22 -1.96 -7.38
N PHE A 155 8.53 -3.08 -7.17
CA PHE A 155 7.28 -3.13 -6.42
C PHE A 155 7.45 -2.51 -5.02
N TRP A 156 8.45 -2.93 -4.26
CA TRP A 156 8.71 -2.41 -2.91
C TRP A 156 9.31 -1.00 -2.87
N ARG A 157 9.77 -0.45 -4.01
CA ARG A 157 10.08 0.98 -4.14
C ARG A 157 8.84 1.85 -4.37
N ARG A 158 7.71 1.23 -4.74
CA ARG A 158 6.42 1.88 -5.03
C ARG A 158 5.37 1.60 -3.97
N TRP A 159 5.59 0.59 -3.12
CA TRP A 159 4.72 0.17 -2.04
C TRP A 159 5.27 0.66 -0.70
N HIS A 160 4.42 1.31 0.10
CA HIS A 160 4.75 1.76 1.46
C HIS A 160 6.12 2.46 1.56
N ILE A 161 6.31 3.45 0.67
CA ILE A 161 7.59 4.13 0.39
C ILE A 161 8.21 4.73 1.65
N SER A 162 7.39 5.25 2.56
CA SER A 162 7.87 5.87 3.81
C SER A 162 8.55 4.86 4.73
N LEU A 163 7.99 3.65 4.87
CA LEU A 163 8.59 2.55 5.64
C LEU A 163 9.83 1.98 4.94
N GLY A 164 9.76 1.77 3.62
CA GLY A 164 10.92 1.34 2.85
C GLY A 164 12.09 2.33 2.99
N SER A 165 11.80 3.62 2.98
CA SER A 165 12.80 4.67 3.23
C SER A 165 13.29 4.65 4.68
N PHE A 166 12.42 4.46 5.66
CA PHE A 166 12.80 4.34 7.07
C PHE A 166 13.82 3.20 7.27
N PHE A 167 13.48 1.97 6.88
CA PHE A 167 14.40 0.85 7.02
C PHE A 167 15.70 1.04 6.21
N ARG A 168 15.62 1.67 5.05
CA ARG A 168 16.81 2.00 4.26
C ARG A 168 17.77 2.92 5.05
N ASP A 169 17.25 4.02 5.59
CA ASP A 169 18.08 5.10 6.12
C ASP A 169 18.52 4.86 7.59
N TYR A 170 17.71 4.13 8.37
CA TYR A 170 17.99 3.87 9.79
C TYR A 170 18.55 2.47 10.07
N VAL A 171 18.42 1.51 9.14
CA VAL A 171 18.92 0.14 9.33
C VAL A 171 19.88 -0.27 8.22
N TYR A 172 19.45 -0.23 6.97
CA TYR A 172 20.22 -0.77 5.84
C TYR A 172 21.55 -0.03 5.59
N ILE A 173 21.49 1.30 5.47
CA ILE A 173 22.68 2.14 5.20
C ILE A 173 23.68 2.06 6.37
N PRO A 174 23.27 2.20 7.65
CA PRO A 174 24.17 2.03 8.79
C PRO A 174 24.87 0.67 8.86
N LEU A 175 24.23 -0.41 8.40
CA LEU A 175 24.84 -1.75 8.32
C LEU A 175 25.87 -1.91 7.18
N GLY A 176 26.11 -0.86 6.39
CA GLY A 176 27.05 -0.84 5.26
C GLY A 176 26.36 -0.86 3.89
N GLY A 177 25.03 -0.86 3.85
CA GLY A 177 24.23 -0.82 2.62
C GLY A 177 24.66 -1.86 1.58
N ASN A 178 24.85 -1.42 0.34
CA ASN A 178 25.35 -2.28 -0.74
C ASN A 178 26.87 -2.53 -0.67
N ARG A 179 27.61 -1.81 0.18
CA ARG A 179 29.08 -1.82 0.15
C ARG A 179 29.67 -2.98 0.96
N ARG A 180 28.99 -3.43 2.03
CA ARG A 180 29.45 -4.52 2.90
C ARG A 180 28.29 -5.42 3.29
N HIS A 181 28.48 -6.73 3.18
CA HIS A 181 27.54 -7.77 3.61
C HIS A 181 26.08 -7.58 3.10
N LEU A 182 25.92 -7.37 1.79
CA LEU A 182 24.63 -7.13 1.14
C LEU A 182 23.53 -8.10 1.59
N LEU A 183 23.80 -9.42 1.56
CA LEU A 183 22.82 -10.44 1.90
C LEU A 183 22.40 -10.38 3.38
N ARG A 184 23.36 -10.18 4.29
CA ARG A 184 23.09 -9.98 5.72
C ARG A 184 22.21 -8.74 5.92
N ASN A 185 22.54 -7.64 5.27
CA ASN A 185 21.81 -6.38 5.44
C ASN A 185 20.38 -6.48 4.91
N LEU A 186 20.18 -7.15 3.76
CA LEU A 186 18.84 -7.44 3.24
C LEU A 186 18.07 -8.37 4.19
N PHE A 187 18.69 -9.45 4.66
CA PHE A 187 18.08 -10.36 5.63
C PHE A 187 17.59 -9.61 6.87
N VAL A 188 18.46 -8.80 7.50
CA VAL A 188 18.11 -8.04 8.71
C VAL A 188 16.95 -7.08 8.45
N VAL A 189 16.99 -6.32 7.35
CA VAL A 189 15.91 -5.37 7.01
C VAL A 189 14.58 -6.10 6.81
N TRP A 190 14.57 -7.17 6.04
CA TRP A 190 13.34 -7.90 5.71
C TRP A 190 12.81 -8.73 6.88
N PHE A 191 13.69 -9.25 7.73
CA PHE A 191 13.33 -9.87 8.99
C PHE A 191 12.66 -8.87 9.95
N LEU A 192 13.26 -7.69 10.14
CA LEU A 192 12.68 -6.64 10.99
C LEU A 192 11.39 -6.06 10.39
N THR A 193 11.30 -5.99 9.06
CA THR A 193 10.05 -5.58 8.38
C THR A 193 8.94 -6.59 8.67
N GLY A 194 9.21 -7.89 8.60
CA GLY A 194 8.26 -8.94 8.96
C GLY A 194 7.86 -8.89 10.44
N LEU A 195 8.83 -8.80 11.35
CA LEU A 195 8.57 -8.68 12.80
C LEU A 195 7.73 -7.46 13.16
N TRP A 196 7.89 -6.36 12.43
CA TRP A 196 7.12 -5.15 12.68
C TRP A 196 5.62 -5.33 12.36
N HIS A 197 5.28 -6.18 11.40
CA HIS A 197 3.89 -6.38 10.98
C HIS A 197 3.04 -7.15 11.98
N GLY A 198 3.63 -8.01 12.82
CA GLY A 198 2.89 -8.70 13.87
C GLY A 198 3.70 -9.80 14.55
N ALA A 199 3.14 -10.35 15.64
CA ALA A 199 3.83 -11.34 16.48
C ALA A 199 3.78 -12.78 15.93
N SER A 200 2.98 -13.04 14.90
CA SER A 200 2.85 -14.36 14.29
C SER A 200 3.97 -14.66 13.29
N TRP A 201 4.37 -15.93 13.21
CA TRP A 201 5.47 -16.39 12.33
C TRP A 201 5.21 -16.17 10.85
N ASN A 202 3.95 -16.12 10.42
CA ASN A 202 3.60 -15.87 9.02
C ASN A 202 4.15 -14.51 8.54
N PHE A 203 4.20 -13.48 9.38
CA PHE A 203 4.78 -12.18 9.03
C PHE A 203 6.30 -12.21 8.91
N VAL A 204 6.99 -12.97 9.76
CA VAL A 204 8.44 -13.17 9.66
C VAL A 204 8.77 -13.90 8.35
N LEU A 205 8.05 -14.98 8.06
CA LEU A 205 8.22 -15.75 6.83
C LEU A 205 7.89 -14.91 5.59
N TRP A 206 6.85 -14.09 5.65
CA TRP A 206 6.49 -13.13 4.63
C TRP A 206 7.62 -12.12 4.36
N GLY A 207 8.21 -11.57 5.42
CA GLY A 207 9.34 -10.64 5.30
C GLY A 207 10.54 -11.31 4.65
N LEU A 208 10.94 -12.47 5.17
CA LEU A 208 12.06 -13.26 4.63
C LEU A 208 11.82 -13.72 3.19
N TYR A 209 10.59 -14.10 2.83
CA TYR A 209 10.19 -14.45 1.47
C TYR A 209 10.56 -13.33 0.49
N PHE A 210 10.15 -12.09 0.78
CA PHE A 210 10.51 -10.95 -0.07
C PHE A 210 12.00 -10.60 0.00
N GLY A 211 12.63 -10.77 1.16
CA GLY A 211 14.08 -10.58 1.31
C GLY A 211 14.90 -11.50 0.42
N VAL A 212 14.52 -12.78 0.34
CA VAL A 212 15.15 -13.77 -0.55
C VAL A 212 14.92 -13.41 -2.02
N LEU A 213 13.69 -13.07 -2.40
CA LEU A 213 13.39 -12.66 -3.78
C LEU A 213 14.21 -11.45 -4.21
N ILE A 214 14.31 -10.42 -3.36
CA ILE A 214 15.10 -9.22 -3.64
C ILE A 214 16.60 -9.52 -3.68
N ALA A 215 17.09 -10.43 -2.83
CA ALA A 215 18.47 -10.89 -2.90
C ALA A 215 18.77 -11.57 -4.25
N ILE A 216 17.92 -12.50 -4.69
CA ILE A 216 18.06 -13.19 -5.99
C ILE A 216 18.00 -12.19 -7.15
N GLU A 217 17.03 -11.29 -7.12
CA GLU A 217 16.90 -10.16 -8.05
C GLU A 217 18.17 -9.34 -8.14
N ARG A 218 18.72 -8.90 -7.01
CA ARG A 218 19.94 -8.08 -6.98
C ARG A 218 21.19 -8.82 -7.43
N MET A 219 21.29 -10.12 -7.15
CA MET A 219 22.46 -10.91 -7.50
C MET A 219 22.56 -11.12 -9.02
N TRP A 220 21.45 -11.48 -9.68
CA TRP A 220 21.49 -11.78 -11.12
C TRP A 220 20.16 -11.62 -11.85
N LEU A 221 19.01 -11.80 -11.19
CA LEU A 221 17.73 -11.89 -11.88
C LEU A 221 17.25 -10.53 -12.44
N LEU A 222 17.56 -9.40 -11.82
CA LEU A 222 17.20 -8.06 -12.36
C LEU A 222 17.76 -7.85 -13.77
N ARG A 223 19.03 -8.20 -14.00
CA ARG A 223 19.67 -8.06 -15.33
C ARG A 223 19.01 -8.94 -16.39
N ARG A 224 18.34 -10.04 -15.98
CA ARG A 224 17.56 -10.90 -16.88
C ARG A 224 16.16 -10.36 -17.09
N LEU A 225 15.48 -9.91 -16.04
CA LEU A 225 14.14 -9.30 -16.10
C LEU A 225 14.09 -8.05 -17.00
N GLU A 226 15.20 -7.30 -17.08
CA GLU A 226 15.35 -6.17 -18.00
C GLU A 226 15.36 -6.59 -19.48
N LYS A 227 15.82 -7.81 -19.77
CA LYS A 227 15.88 -8.38 -21.13
C LYS A 227 14.62 -9.16 -21.50
N TRP A 228 13.83 -9.58 -20.53
CA TRP A 228 12.61 -10.32 -20.76
C TRP A 228 11.52 -9.43 -21.39
N PRO A 229 10.61 -10.01 -22.20
CA PRO A 229 9.40 -9.32 -22.62
C PRO A 229 8.64 -8.77 -21.41
N ARG A 230 8.16 -7.52 -21.52
CA ARG A 230 7.55 -6.77 -20.42
C ARG A 230 6.42 -7.54 -19.72
N PHE A 231 5.63 -8.27 -20.50
CA PHE A 231 4.54 -9.11 -20.00
C PHE A 231 5.05 -10.24 -19.11
N ILE A 232 6.13 -10.93 -19.49
CA ILE A 232 6.67 -12.06 -18.71
C ILE A 232 7.21 -11.58 -17.36
N SER A 233 7.98 -10.49 -17.34
CA SER A 233 8.49 -9.91 -16.08
C SER A 233 7.34 -9.44 -15.17
N HIS A 234 6.25 -8.97 -15.76
CA HIS A 234 5.06 -8.55 -15.02
C HIS A 234 4.28 -9.74 -14.46
N VAL A 235 4.10 -10.83 -15.23
CA VAL A 235 3.50 -12.09 -14.74
C VAL A 235 4.34 -12.67 -13.59
N TYR A 236 5.67 -12.70 -13.73
CA TYR A 236 6.58 -13.10 -12.65
C TYR A 236 6.32 -12.28 -11.37
N LEU A 237 6.25 -10.95 -11.49
CA LEU A 237 5.97 -10.08 -10.35
C LEU A 237 4.62 -10.42 -9.71
N LEU A 238 3.55 -10.51 -10.51
CA LEU A 238 2.22 -10.77 -9.98
C LEU A 238 2.17 -12.10 -9.23
N LEU A 239 2.76 -13.16 -9.80
CA LEU A 239 2.86 -14.44 -9.11
C LEU A 239 3.61 -14.29 -7.78
N ALA A 240 4.80 -13.68 -7.77
CA ALA A 240 5.59 -13.51 -6.55
C ALA A 240 4.84 -12.70 -5.48
N VAL A 241 4.18 -11.61 -5.87
CA VAL A 241 3.44 -10.75 -4.94
C VAL A 241 2.19 -11.44 -4.40
N LEU A 242 1.42 -12.13 -5.25
CA LEU A 242 0.22 -12.87 -4.82
C LEU A 242 0.58 -14.02 -3.87
N MET A 243 1.66 -14.76 -4.13
CA MET A 243 2.16 -15.77 -3.17
C MET A 243 2.55 -15.12 -1.83
N GLY A 244 3.22 -13.98 -1.87
CA GLY A 244 3.50 -13.20 -0.67
C GLY A 244 2.23 -12.80 0.07
N TRP A 245 1.17 -12.40 -0.63
CA TRP A 245 -0.09 -12.05 0.03
C TRP A 245 -0.80 -13.24 0.68
N VAL A 246 -0.64 -14.47 0.18
CA VAL A 246 -1.13 -15.69 0.88
C VAL A 246 -0.47 -15.82 2.25
N LEU A 247 0.87 -15.67 2.32
CA LEU A 247 1.62 -15.69 3.59
C LEU A 247 1.19 -14.57 4.55
N PHE A 248 0.85 -13.41 3.99
CA PHE A 248 0.39 -12.28 4.80
C PHE A 248 -1.02 -12.49 5.35
N TYR A 249 -1.91 -13.10 4.56
CA TYR A 249 -3.32 -13.25 4.89
C TYR A 249 -3.56 -14.30 5.99
N TYR A 250 -2.97 -15.50 5.84
CA TYR A 250 -3.23 -16.63 6.74
C TYR A 250 -2.24 -16.66 7.91
N PRO A 251 -2.71 -16.61 9.17
CA PRO A 251 -1.83 -16.75 10.34
C PRO A 251 -1.26 -18.17 10.49
N SER A 252 -2.05 -19.18 10.10
CA SER A 252 -1.70 -20.60 10.17
C SER A 252 -0.87 -21.02 8.96
N LEU A 253 0.30 -21.61 9.19
CA LEU A 253 1.14 -22.16 8.12
C LEU A 253 0.50 -23.37 7.43
N THR A 254 -0.37 -24.08 8.14
CA THR A 254 -1.19 -25.15 7.56
C THR A 254 -2.13 -24.58 6.51
N ASP A 255 -2.82 -23.47 6.83
CA ASP A 255 -3.77 -22.84 5.91
C ASP A 255 -3.05 -22.24 4.71
N VAL A 256 -1.88 -21.62 4.91
CA VAL A 256 -0.99 -21.20 3.81
C VAL A 256 -0.70 -22.37 2.89
N TRP A 257 -0.28 -23.51 3.43
CA TRP A 257 0.09 -24.67 2.63
C TRP A 257 -1.10 -25.25 1.86
N LEU A 258 -2.24 -25.42 2.52
CA LEU A 258 -3.49 -25.89 1.90
C LEU A 258 -3.98 -24.93 0.82
N PHE A 259 -3.86 -23.62 1.04
CA PHE A 259 -4.25 -22.62 0.05
C PHE A 259 -3.33 -22.63 -1.17
N LEU A 260 -2.01 -22.77 -0.97
CA LEU A 260 -1.06 -22.92 -2.09
C LEU A 260 -1.35 -24.20 -2.90
N GLN A 261 -1.69 -25.31 -2.24
CA GLN A 261 -2.16 -26.51 -2.92
C GLN A 261 -3.41 -26.25 -3.77
N ALA A 262 -4.37 -25.47 -3.26
CA ALA A 262 -5.56 -25.04 -4.01
C ALA A 262 -5.19 -24.26 -5.29
N MET A 263 -4.28 -23.31 -5.17
CA MET A 263 -3.86 -22.43 -6.28
C MET A 263 -3.19 -23.19 -7.44
N PHE A 264 -2.56 -24.34 -7.16
CA PHE A 264 -1.84 -25.12 -8.16
C PHE A 264 -2.50 -26.47 -8.49
N ALA A 265 -3.81 -26.57 -8.28
CA ALA A 265 -4.63 -27.74 -8.66
C ALA A 265 -4.20 -29.06 -8.00
N TRP A 266 -3.59 -29.01 -6.82
CA TRP A 266 -3.20 -30.21 -6.08
C TRP A 266 -4.43 -30.93 -5.50
N GLY A 267 -4.44 -32.27 -5.55
CA GLY A 267 -5.52 -33.07 -4.95
C GLY A 267 -6.79 -33.19 -5.80
N SER A 268 -6.67 -33.15 -7.14
CA SER A 268 -7.79 -33.33 -8.09
C SER A 268 -8.94 -32.32 -7.91
N ARG A 269 -8.60 -31.09 -7.50
CA ARG A 269 -9.56 -30.00 -7.30
C ARG A 269 -10.17 -29.53 -8.63
N PRO A 270 -11.46 -29.16 -8.66
CA PRO A 270 -12.04 -28.55 -9.85
C PRO A 270 -11.41 -27.19 -10.13
N TRP A 271 -11.25 -26.84 -11.42
CA TRP A 271 -10.76 -25.53 -11.81
C TRP A 271 -11.77 -24.42 -11.54
N ILE A 272 -13.05 -24.73 -11.72
CA ILE A 272 -14.22 -23.84 -11.60
C ILE A 272 -15.34 -24.63 -10.93
N ASP A 273 -16.13 -23.95 -10.11
CA ASP A 273 -17.42 -24.43 -9.60
C ASP A 273 -18.54 -23.42 -9.92
N ALA A 274 -19.78 -23.76 -9.56
CA ALA A 274 -20.94 -22.89 -9.80
C ALA A 274 -20.85 -21.57 -9.00
N GLN A 275 -20.34 -21.63 -7.77
CA GLN A 275 -20.19 -20.44 -6.92
C GLN A 275 -19.22 -19.44 -7.53
N LEU A 276 -18.04 -19.89 -7.97
CA LEU A 276 -17.06 -19.06 -8.67
C LEU A 276 -17.64 -18.48 -9.95
N ALA A 277 -18.32 -19.28 -10.78
CA ALA A 277 -18.90 -18.80 -12.03
C ALA A 277 -19.89 -17.65 -11.79
N ILE A 278 -20.77 -17.78 -10.79
CA ILE A 278 -21.74 -16.76 -10.41
C ILE A 278 -21.02 -15.52 -9.86
N GLN A 279 -20.13 -15.69 -8.88
CA GLN A 279 -19.46 -14.58 -8.22
C GLN A 279 -18.53 -13.83 -9.16
N PHE A 280 -17.80 -14.53 -10.03
CA PHE A 280 -16.96 -13.91 -11.05
C PHE A 280 -17.81 -13.13 -12.05
N SER A 281 -18.91 -13.71 -12.56
CA SER A 281 -19.78 -13.02 -13.52
C SER A 281 -20.42 -11.76 -12.92
N ASN A 282 -20.86 -11.82 -11.66
CA ASN A 282 -21.46 -10.66 -10.99
C ASN A 282 -20.45 -9.54 -10.71
N ASN A 283 -19.16 -9.88 -10.55
CA ASN A 283 -18.14 -8.93 -10.08
C ASN A 283 -17.05 -8.61 -11.12
N ILE A 284 -17.09 -9.17 -12.33
CA ILE A 284 -16.04 -8.97 -13.34
C ILE A 284 -15.88 -7.51 -13.73
N PHE A 285 -16.99 -6.77 -13.85
CA PHE A 285 -16.93 -5.34 -14.16
C PHE A 285 -16.20 -4.55 -13.06
N PHE A 286 -16.56 -4.80 -11.80
CA PHE A 286 -15.88 -4.21 -10.65
C PHE A 286 -14.39 -4.57 -10.66
N PHE A 287 -14.05 -5.85 -10.86
CA PHE A 287 -12.67 -6.32 -10.87
C PHE A 287 -11.82 -5.62 -11.93
N LEU A 288 -12.35 -5.45 -13.15
CA LEU A 288 -11.68 -4.72 -14.22
C LEU A 288 -11.50 -3.23 -13.89
N VAL A 289 -12.53 -2.57 -13.33
CA VAL A 289 -12.43 -1.18 -12.88
C VAL A 289 -11.37 -1.02 -11.79
N ALA A 290 -11.35 -1.93 -10.82
CA ALA A 290 -10.36 -1.93 -9.73
C ALA A 290 -8.93 -2.11 -10.27
N ILE A 291 -8.71 -3.01 -11.23
CA ILE A 291 -7.41 -3.15 -11.91
C ILE A 291 -7.01 -1.85 -12.60
N VAL A 292 -7.91 -1.23 -13.38
CA VAL A 292 -7.65 0.04 -14.07
C VAL A 292 -7.29 1.14 -13.07
N CYS A 293 -8.03 1.26 -11.97
CA CYS A 293 -7.76 2.23 -10.89
C CYS A 293 -6.40 1.99 -10.19
N ALA A 294 -5.86 0.77 -10.25
CA ALA A 294 -4.54 0.43 -9.72
C ALA A 294 -3.37 0.79 -10.67
N THR A 295 -3.66 1.41 -11.82
CA THR A 295 -2.68 1.84 -12.82
C THR A 295 -2.62 3.38 -12.96
N PRO A 296 -1.54 3.95 -13.53
CA PRO A 296 -1.44 5.40 -13.74
C PRO A 296 -2.31 5.94 -14.89
N ILE A 297 -3.29 5.18 -15.40
CA ILE A 297 -4.12 5.59 -16.54
C ILE A 297 -4.78 6.97 -16.31
N ALA A 298 -5.33 7.22 -15.11
CA ALA A 298 -5.93 8.51 -14.81
C ALA A 298 -4.93 9.68 -14.92
N LYS A 299 -3.68 9.49 -14.46
CA LYS A 299 -2.62 10.50 -14.60
C LYS A 299 -2.22 10.70 -16.05
N LEU A 300 -2.15 9.62 -16.83
CA LEU A 300 -1.82 9.67 -18.26
C LEU A 300 -2.91 10.42 -19.05
N LEU A 301 -4.18 10.11 -18.81
CA LEU A 301 -5.31 10.79 -19.44
C LEU A 301 -5.32 12.28 -19.10
N GLN A 302 -5.03 12.64 -17.84
CA GLN A 302 -4.92 14.03 -17.44
C GLN A 302 -3.80 14.77 -18.19
N GLN A 303 -2.62 14.17 -18.33
CA GLN A 303 -1.49 14.77 -19.04
C GLN A 303 -1.80 14.99 -20.54
N ILE A 304 -2.49 14.05 -21.18
CA ILE A 304 -2.86 14.15 -22.60
C ILE A 304 -3.94 15.21 -22.85
N THR A 305 -4.88 15.38 -21.91
CA THR A 305 -6.04 16.27 -22.06
C THR A 305 -5.82 17.69 -21.55
N GLN A 306 -4.77 17.93 -20.75
CA GLN A 306 -4.39 19.26 -20.24
C GLN A 306 -4.26 20.36 -21.30
N PRO A 307 -3.61 20.14 -22.47
CA PRO A 307 -3.44 21.22 -23.46
C PRO A 307 -4.73 21.60 -24.20
N THR A 308 -5.72 20.71 -24.27
CA THR A 308 -6.93 20.90 -25.11
C THR A 308 -8.21 21.24 -24.31
N LEU A 309 -8.30 20.88 -23.03
CA LEU A 309 -9.53 21.02 -22.22
C LEU A 309 -9.37 21.88 -20.94
N ALA A 310 -8.40 22.79 -20.87
CA ALA A 310 -8.10 23.56 -19.65
C ALA A 310 -9.33 24.24 -18.99
N ARG A 311 -10.29 24.76 -19.77
CA ARG A 311 -11.54 25.35 -19.24
C ARG A 311 -12.54 24.31 -18.73
N ALA A 312 -12.71 23.18 -19.42
CA ALA A 312 -13.61 22.11 -19.01
C ALA A 312 -13.07 21.34 -17.79
N GLN A 313 -11.73 21.23 -17.67
CA GLN A 313 -11.07 20.66 -16.49
C GLN A 313 -11.34 21.46 -15.21
N GLY A 314 -11.58 22.78 -15.32
CA GLY A 314 -11.92 23.65 -14.19
C GLY A 314 -13.17 23.23 -13.42
N TRP A 315 -14.19 22.70 -14.13
CA TRP A 315 -15.44 22.21 -13.52
C TRP A 315 -15.48 20.69 -13.38
N ALA A 316 -14.80 19.95 -14.25
CA ALA A 316 -14.80 18.49 -14.22
C ALA A 316 -14.16 17.92 -12.94
N CYS A 317 -13.06 18.51 -12.46
CA CYS A 317 -12.39 18.03 -11.25
C CYS A 317 -13.25 18.23 -9.98
N PRO A 318 -13.85 19.42 -9.72
CA PRO A 318 -14.80 19.59 -8.64
C PRO A 318 -16.04 18.70 -8.77
N ALA A 319 -16.61 18.56 -9.96
CA ALA A 319 -17.78 17.71 -10.20
C ALA A 319 -17.47 16.24 -9.89
N LEU A 320 -16.34 15.71 -10.39
CA LEU A 320 -15.89 14.35 -10.07
C LEU A 320 -15.65 14.18 -8.56
N THR A 321 -15.00 15.16 -7.91
CA THR A 321 -14.80 15.15 -6.46
C THR A 321 -16.14 15.08 -5.73
N PHE A 322 -17.12 15.90 -6.14
CA PHE A 322 -18.44 15.90 -5.53
C PHE A 322 -19.18 14.57 -5.74
N THR A 323 -19.15 14.01 -6.96
CA THR A 323 -19.76 12.70 -7.25
C THR A 323 -19.12 11.59 -6.43
N LEU A 324 -17.78 11.55 -6.35
CA LEU A 324 -17.04 10.58 -5.55
C LEU A 324 -17.38 10.69 -4.06
N LEU A 325 -17.50 11.92 -3.54
CA LEU A 325 -17.91 12.17 -2.17
C LEU A 325 -19.34 11.68 -1.94
N LEU A 326 -20.29 12.04 -2.82
CA LEU A 326 -21.68 11.63 -2.72
C LEU A 326 -21.82 10.11 -2.72
N LEU A 327 -21.17 9.41 -3.66
CA LEU A 327 -21.17 7.95 -3.73
C LEU A 327 -20.58 7.33 -2.46
N SER A 328 -19.44 7.84 -1.99
CA SER A 328 -18.79 7.35 -0.77
C SER A 328 -19.68 7.54 0.46
N THR A 329 -20.36 8.69 0.58
CA THR A 329 -21.31 8.96 1.66
C THR A 329 -22.49 8.01 1.60
N ILE A 330 -23.11 7.80 0.42
CA ILE A 330 -24.23 6.87 0.24
C ILE A 330 -23.84 5.46 0.67
N THR A 331 -22.66 4.97 0.27
CA THR A 331 -22.20 3.63 0.65
C THR A 331 -21.88 3.48 2.13
N LEU A 332 -21.60 4.57 2.84
CA LEU A 332 -21.40 4.56 4.29
C LEU A 332 -22.70 4.67 5.08
N LEU A 333 -23.81 5.07 4.46
CA LEU A 333 -25.11 5.16 5.15
C LEU A 333 -25.49 3.77 5.70
N GLY A 334 -25.77 3.74 7.00
CA GLY A 334 -26.13 2.50 7.70
C GLY A 334 -24.96 1.63 8.15
N GLN A 335 -23.71 1.97 7.81
CA GLN A 335 -22.53 1.25 8.29
C GLN A 335 -21.92 1.95 9.52
N THR A 336 -22.22 1.44 10.73
CA THR A 336 -21.72 2.02 11.99
C THR A 336 -20.26 1.70 12.30
N TYR A 337 -19.67 0.68 11.66
CA TYR A 337 -18.27 0.27 11.87
C TYR A 337 -17.58 -0.12 10.56
N ASN A 338 -16.53 0.64 10.18
CA ASN A 338 -15.75 0.46 8.94
C ASN A 338 -14.24 0.56 9.22
N PRO A 339 -13.62 -0.47 9.83
CA PRO A 339 -12.20 -0.41 10.14
C PRO A 339 -11.34 -0.48 8.87
N PHE A 340 -10.19 0.18 8.92
CA PHE A 340 -9.11 -0.08 7.95
C PHE A 340 -8.57 -1.50 8.15
N LEU A 341 -8.15 -2.14 7.06
CA LEU A 341 -7.64 -3.50 7.07
C LEU A 341 -6.42 -3.63 7.99
N TYR A 342 -5.59 -2.58 8.05
CA TYR A 342 -4.41 -2.52 8.91
C TYR A 342 -4.69 -2.82 10.39
N PHE A 343 -5.89 -2.51 10.91
CA PHE A 343 -6.24 -2.77 12.31
C PHE A 343 -6.51 -4.25 12.63
N ARG A 344 -6.59 -5.12 11.62
CA ARG A 344 -6.83 -6.56 11.81
C ARG A 344 -5.54 -7.34 12.06
N PHE A 345 -4.38 -6.71 11.91
CA PHE A 345 -3.06 -7.34 11.99
C PHE A 345 -2.28 -6.88 13.22
#